data_AF-A0A7U9R7V4-F1
#
_entry.id   AF-A0A7U9R7V4-F1
#
_cell.length_a   1.000
_cell.length_b   1.000
_cell.length_c   1.000
_cell.angle_alpha   90.00
_cell.angle_beta   90.00
_cell.angle_gamma   90.00
#
_symmetry.space_group_name_H-M   'P 1'
#
loop_
_entity.id
_entity.type
_entity.pdbx_description
1 polymer ?
#
loop_
_entity_poly.entity_id
_entity_poly.type
_entity_poly.pdbx_seq_one_letter_code
_entity_poly.pdbx_strand_id
1 'polypeptide(L)'
;MYTVIPTEQFEKDVKYYIKKKGFTHIGADIKAITDELEKGNLIGAEIPGLRIPTDGHTFKVRSANTDTKAGQSNGYRIIYYAVRDDAEVYLLTIYYKKDDSRIPTNQEIVELVETYCM
;
A
#
# COMPACT_ATOMS: atom_id res chain seq x y z
N MET A 1 -6.68 11.98 13.43
CA MET A 1 -7.19 11.70 12.07
C MET A 1 -6.01 11.87 11.15
N TYR A 2 -5.75 10.92 10.27
CA TYR A 2 -4.64 11.00 9.32
C TYR A 2 -5.17 11.39 7.93
N THR A 3 -4.36 12.10 7.17
CA THR A 3 -4.58 12.32 5.74
C THR A 3 -3.99 11.14 4.97
N VAL A 4 -4.82 10.41 4.22
CA VAL A 4 -4.36 9.28 3.38
C VAL A 4 -4.13 9.76 1.95
N ILE A 5 -2.89 9.66 1.49
CA ILE A 5 -2.42 10.23 0.22
C ILE A 5 -1.96 9.10 -0.70
N PRO A 6 -2.65 8.81 -1.82
CA PRO A 6 -2.13 7.88 -2.81
C PRO A 6 -0.97 8.51 -3.58
N THR A 7 0.18 7.83 -3.62
CA THR A 7 1.29 8.23 -4.50
C THR A 7 0.96 7.95 -5.96
N GLU A 8 1.68 8.60 -6.88
CA GLU A 8 1.50 8.31 -8.32
C GLU A 8 1.80 6.84 -8.65
N GLN A 9 2.79 6.23 -7.99
CA GLN A 9 3.12 4.82 -8.20
C GLN A 9 1.94 3.93 -7.80
N PHE A 10 1.35 4.19 -6.62
CA PHE A 10 0.16 3.46 -6.18
C PHE A 10 -0.99 3.57 -7.19
N GLU A 11 -1.26 4.77 -7.70
CA GLU A 11 -2.28 4.93 -8.73
C GLU A 11 -1.96 4.17 -10.02
N LYS A 12 -0.70 4.19 -10.47
CA LYS A 12 -0.23 3.44 -11.64
C LYS A 12 -0.44 1.94 -11.42
N ASP A 13 -0.17 1.44 -10.22
CA ASP A 13 -0.36 0.04 -9.86
C ASP A 13 -1.84 -0.37 -9.86
N VAL A 14 -2.71 0.44 -9.27
CA VAL A 14 -4.16 0.25 -9.34
C VAL A 14 -4.63 0.21 -10.80
N LYS A 15 -4.23 1.20 -11.61
CA LYS A 15 -4.57 1.27 -13.05
C LYS A 15 -4.06 0.04 -13.81
N TYR A 16 -2.87 -0.47 -13.48
CA TYR A 16 -2.33 -1.70 -14.06
C TYR A 16 -3.25 -2.89 -13.76
N TYR A 17 -3.63 -3.11 -12.50
CA TYR A 17 -4.45 -4.27 -12.12
C TYR A 17 -5.84 -4.23 -12.76
N ILE A 18 -6.45 -3.05 -12.82
CA ILE A 18 -7.72 -2.85 -13.54
C ILE A 18 -7.56 -3.22 -15.01
N LYS A 19 -6.54 -2.65 -15.70
CA LYS A 19 -6.39 -2.80 -17.16
C LYS A 19 -5.88 -4.17 -17.60
N LYS A 20 -4.95 -4.77 -16.84
CA LYS A 20 -4.22 -5.97 -17.25
C LYS A 20 -4.76 -7.25 -16.63
N LYS A 21 -5.38 -7.16 -15.45
CA LYS A 21 -5.93 -8.33 -14.75
C LYS A 21 -7.46 -8.28 -14.62
N GLY A 22 -8.10 -7.17 -14.99
CA GLY A 22 -9.56 -7.02 -14.89
C GLY A 22 -10.06 -6.83 -13.46
N PHE A 23 -9.20 -6.35 -12.54
CA PHE A 23 -9.54 -6.22 -11.13
C PHE A 23 -10.32 -4.92 -10.87
N THR A 24 -11.57 -4.86 -11.29
CA THR A 24 -12.40 -3.65 -11.23
C THR A 24 -12.89 -3.30 -9.83
N HIS A 25 -12.88 -4.26 -8.89
CA HIS A 25 -13.33 -4.05 -7.51
C HIS A 25 -12.22 -3.60 -6.56
N ILE A 26 -10.98 -3.44 -7.04
CA ILE A 26 -9.82 -3.09 -6.23
C ILE A 26 -10.04 -1.84 -5.36
N GLY A 27 -10.75 -0.82 -5.86
CA GLY A 27 -11.07 0.39 -5.08
C GLY A 27 -11.99 0.10 -3.88
N ALA A 28 -12.98 -0.77 -4.06
CA ALA A 28 -13.85 -1.21 -2.97
C ALA A 28 -13.11 -2.12 -1.98
N ASP A 29 -12.27 -3.03 -2.50
CA ASP A 29 -11.50 -3.98 -1.70
C ASP A 29 -10.51 -3.28 -0.76
N ILE A 30 -9.97 -2.11 -1.13
CA ILE A 30 -9.04 -1.37 -0.29
C ILE A 30 -9.71 -0.32 0.59
N LYS A 31 -11.01 -0.02 0.38
CA LYS A 31 -11.70 1.06 1.12
C LYS A 31 -11.71 0.85 2.63
N ALA A 32 -11.95 -0.38 3.09
CA ALA A 32 -11.93 -0.69 4.51
C ALA A 32 -10.56 -0.41 5.16
N ILE A 33 -9.48 -0.50 4.38
CA ILE A 33 -8.12 -0.19 4.85
C ILE A 33 -7.93 1.33 4.94
N THR A 34 -8.30 2.07 3.90
CA THR A 34 -8.16 3.54 3.91
C THR A 34 -9.00 4.17 5.01
N ASP A 35 -10.23 3.69 5.24
CA ASP A 35 -11.11 4.18 6.31
C ASP A 35 -10.50 3.99 7.71
N GLU A 36 -9.75 2.91 7.94
CA GLU A 36 -9.05 2.67 9.21
C GLU A 36 -7.80 3.57 9.34
N LEU A 37 -7.05 3.74 8.25
CA LEU A 37 -5.90 4.63 8.23
C LEU A 37 -6.29 6.08 8.50
N GLU A 38 -7.38 6.59 7.91
CA GLU A 38 -7.90 7.93 8.17
C GLU A 38 -8.27 8.16 9.65
N LYS A 39 -8.77 7.11 10.33
CA LYS A 39 -9.03 7.15 11.79
C LYS A 39 -7.75 7.17 12.63
N GLY A 40 -6.59 6.91 12.02
CA GLY A 40 -5.29 6.80 12.68
C GLY A 40 -4.95 5.38 13.14
N ASN A 41 -5.72 4.38 12.72
CA ASN A 41 -5.38 2.99 12.97
C ASN A 41 -4.35 2.54 11.93
N LEU A 42 -3.07 2.59 12.31
CA LEU A 42 -1.95 2.10 11.48
C LEU A 42 -1.94 0.58 11.43
N ILE A 43 -2.88 0.00 10.67
CA ILE A 43 -3.10 -1.44 10.56
C ILE A 43 -2.06 -2.12 9.66
N GLY A 44 -1.81 -3.40 9.92
CA GLY A 44 -0.85 -4.22 9.17
C GLY A 44 0.39 -4.55 9.99
N ALA A 45 1.39 -5.12 9.32
CA ALA A 45 2.68 -5.43 9.93
C ALA A 45 3.72 -4.43 9.44
N GLU A 46 4.49 -3.85 10.37
CA GLU A 46 5.64 -3.02 10.04
C GLU A 46 6.68 -3.83 9.24
N ILE A 47 7.31 -3.18 8.27
CA ILE A 47 8.40 -3.77 7.48
C ILE A 47 9.73 -3.34 8.13
N PRO A 48 10.41 -4.23 8.88
CA PRO A 48 11.63 -3.86 9.58
C PRO A 48 12.82 -3.75 8.61
N GLY A 49 13.85 -3.01 9.02
CA GLY A 49 15.15 -3.01 8.37
C GLY A 49 15.23 -2.20 7.07
N LEU A 50 14.23 -1.35 6.79
CA LEU A 50 14.35 -0.34 5.74
C LEU A 50 15.20 0.82 6.26
N ARG A 51 16.25 1.18 5.51
CA ARG A 51 17.13 2.30 5.84
C ARG A 51 16.54 3.58 5.27
N ILE A 52 15.55 4.13 5.96
CA ILE A 52 14.91 5.39 5.59
C ILE A 52 15.48 6.49 6.52
N PRO A 53 15.93 7.63 5.99
CA PRO A 53 16.59 8.68 6.78
C PRO A 53 15.64 9.53 7.64
N THR A 54 14.39 9.10 7.84
CA THR A 54 13.32 9.84 8.51
C THR A 54 12.60 8.98 9.56
N ASP A 55 11.94 9.62 10.52
CA ASP A 55 11.31 8.96 11.69
C ASP A 55 9.95 8.30 11.40
N GLY A 56 9.50 8.30 10.15
CA GLY A 56 8.28 7.59 9.76
C GLY A 56 8.49 6.08 9.58
N HIS A 57 7.39 5.36 9.50
CA HIS A 57 7.38 3.90 9.53
C HIS A 57 6.66 3.32 8.30
N THR A 58 7.20 2.25 7.74
CA THR A 58 6.61 1.54 6.60
C THR A 58 5.85 0.31 7.05
N PHE A 59 4.62 0.14 6.58
CA PHE A 59 3.74 -0.97 6.93
C PHE A 59 3.27 -1.73 5.70
N LYS A 60 2.89 -2.99 5.92
CA LYS A 60 2.25 -3.86 4.94
C LYS A 60 0.93 -4.38 5.48
N VAL A 61 -0.16 -4.07 4.80
CA VAL A 61 -1.50 -4.56 5.12
C VAL A 61 -2.02 -5.45 4.00
N ARG A 62 -2.79 -6.48 4.38
CA ARG A 62 -3.37 -7.45 3.44
C ARG A 62 -4.82 -7.07 3.16
N SER A 63 -5.22 -7.10 1.89
CA SER A 63 -6.63 -7.01 1.50
C SER A 63 -7.06 -8.28 0.75
N ALA A 64 -8.33 -8.61 0.84
CA ALA A 64 -8.93 -9.60 -0.05
C ALA A 64 -8.92 -9.07 -1.49
N ASN A 65 -9.03 -9.97 -2.46
CA ASN A 65 -9.24 -9.62 -3.86
C ASN A 65 -10.54 -10.31 -4.29
N THR A 66 -11.61 -9.54 -4.38
CA THR A 66 -12.95 -10.05 -4.66
C THR A 66 -13.11 -10.50 -6.11
N ASP A 67 -12.40 -9.86 -7.05
CA ASP A 67 -12.36 -10.25 -8.47
C ASP A 67 -11.84 -11.67 -8.70
N THR A 68 -10.92 -12.14 -7.84
CA THR A 68 -10.35 -13.49 -7.89
C THR A 68 -10.99 -14.45 -6.89
N LYS A 69 -12.01 -14.00 -6.14
CA LYS A 69 -12.58 -14.69 -4.96
C LYS A 69 -11.51 -15.13 -3.95
N ALA A 70 -10.39 -14.40 -3.90
CA ALA A 70 -9.28 -14.71 -3.02
C ALA A 70 -9.46 -13.99 -1.68
N GLY A 71 -9.41 -14.76 -0.60
CA GLY A 71 -9.26 -14.19 0.74
C GLY A 71 -7.93 -13.45 0.91
N GLN A 72 -7.76 -12.75 2.04
CA GLN A 72 -6.61 -11.86 2.32
C GLN A 72 -5.23 -12.51 2.08
N SER A 73 -5.09 -13.80 2.38
CA SER A 73 -3.81 -14.52 2.18
C SER A 73 -3.35 -14.51 0.72
N ASN A 74 -4.29 -14.56 -0.22
CA ASN A 74 -4.02 -14.62 -1.66
C ASN A 74 -4.38 -13.34 -2.41
N GLY A 75 -4.96 -12.34 -1.74
CA GLY A 75 -5.35 -11.06 -2.34
C GLY A 75 -4.20 -10.06 -2.46
N TYR A 76 -4.51 -8.79 -2.18
CA TYR A 76 -3.57 -7.68 -2.32
C TYR A 76 -2.67 -7.51 -1.09
N ARG A 77 -1.52 -6.90 -1.30
CA ARG A 77 -0.67 -6.30 -0.27
C ARG A 77 -0.51 -4.83 -0.62
N ILE A 78 -0.89 -3.98 0.32
CA ILE A 78 -0.67 -2.53 0.24
C ILE A 78 0.51 -2.23 1.13
N ILE A 79 1.45 -1.46 0.61
CA ILE A 79 2.56 -0.91 1.37
C ILE A 79 2.33 0.60 1.50
N TYR A 80 2.40 1.10 2.73
CA TYR A 80 2.25 2.52 3.01
C TYR A 80 3.32 3.01 3.99
N TYR A 81 3.62 4.30 3.92
CA TYR A 81 4.51 5.00 4.83
C TYR A 81 3.71 5.95 5.71
N ALA A 82 3.90 5.90 7.02
CA ALA A 82 3.21 6.75 7.98
C ALA A 82 4.18 7.75 8.60
N VAL A 83 3.91 9.04 8.41
CA VAL A 83 4.58 10.16 9.07
C VAL A 83 3.71 10.58 10.25
N ARG A 84 4.16 10.25 11.46
CA ARG A 84 3.31 10.41 12.66
C ARG A 84 3.13 11.87 13.06
N ASP A 85 4.18 12.67 12.93
CA ASP A 85 4.16 14.07 13.35
C ASP A 85 3.23 14.92 12.47
N ASP A 86 3.21 14.65 11.17
CA ASP A 86 2.33 15.34 10.20
C ASP A 86 0.93 14.71 10.09
N ALA A 87 0.71 13.57 10.76
CA ALA A 87 -0.50 12.77 10.63
C ALA A 87 -0.82 12.40 9.17
N GLU A 88 0.20 11.98 8.41
CA GLU A 88 0.06 11.61 7.00
C GLU A 88 0.36 10.13 6.77
N VAL A 89 -0.41 9.51 5.87
CA VAL A 89 -0.17 8.15 5.38
C VAL A 89 -0.06 8.17 3.87
N TYR A 90 1.11 7.84 3.35
CA TYR A 90 1.39 7.74 1.93
C TYR A 90 1.21 6.30 1.47
N LEU A 91 0.21 6.03 0.61
CA LEU A 91 0.09 4.72 -0.03
C LEU A 91 1.16 4.62 -1.12
N LEU A 92 2.20 3.82 -0.89
CA LEU A 92 3.38 3.74 -1.77
C LEU A 92 3.12 2.85 -2.99
N THR A 93 2.59 1.66 -2.75
CA THR A 93 2.34 0.67 -3.82
C THR A 93 1.33 -0.38 -3.36
N ILE A 94 0.69 -1.02 -4.33
CA ILE A 94 -0.18 -2.17 -4.15
C ILE A 94 0.24 -3.27 -5.11
N TYR A 95 0.27 -4.52 -4.63
CA TYR A 95 0.48 -5.66 -5.50
C TYR A 95 -0.42 -6.85 -5.15
N TYR A 96 -0.72 -7.66 -6.16
CA TYR A 96 -1.45 -8.91 -6.02
C TYR A 96 -0.49 -10.06 -5.70
N LYS A 97 -0.77 -10.90 -4.70
CA LYS A 97 0.19 -11.92 -4.23
C LYS A 97 0.69 -12.85 -5.31
N LYS A 98 -0.19 -13.22 -6.25
CA LYS A 98 0.14 -14.20 -7.29
C LYS A 98 0.78 -13.56 -8.53
N ASP A 99 1.08 -12.27 -8.48
CA ASP A 99 1.80 -11.56 -9.54
C ASP A 99 3.24 -11.29 -9.05
N ASP A 100 4.05 -12.35 -9.02
CA ASP A 100 5.38 -12.32 -8.39
C ASP A 100 6.34 -11.30 -9.04
N SER A 101 6.13 -10.95 -10.31
CA SER A 101 6.92 -9.94 -11.04
C SER A 101 6.69 -8.49 -10.59
N ARG A 102 5.69 -8.26 -9.72
CA ARG A 102 5.28 -6.93 -9.25
C ARG A 102 5.41 -6.77 -7.74
N ILE A 103 6.05 -7.74 -7.07
CA ILE A 103 6.36 -7.64 -5.64
C ILE A 103 7.57 -6.72 -5.49
N PRO A 104 7.45 -5.57 -4.82
CA PRO A 104 8.55 -4.64 -4.66
C PRO A 104 9.60 -5.22 -3.70
N THR A 105 10.86 -4.97 -4.03
CA THR A 105 12.02 -5.17 -3.18
C THR A 105 12.08 -4.11 -2.07
N ASN A 106 12.87 -4.37 -1.03
CA ASN A 106 13.11 -3.38 0.02
C ASN A 106 13.72 -2.08 -0.53
N GLN A 107 14.58 -2.19 -1.55
CA GLN A 107 15.21 -1.03 -2.18
C GLN A 107 14.18 -0.18 -2.93
N GLU A 108 13.30 -0.79 -3.73
CA GLU A 108 12.21 -0.07 -4.40
C GLU A 108 11.28 0.61 -3.39
N ILE A 109 11.00 -0.02 -2.24
CA ILE A 109 10.19 0.62 -1.19
C ILE A 109 10.89 1.87 -0.64
N VAL A 110 12.20 1.81 -0.39
CA VAL A 110 12.99 2.98 0.07
C VAL A 110 12.96 4.10 -0.97
N GLU A 111 13.16 3.76 -2.24
CA GLU A 111 13.10 4.73 -3.35
C GLU A 111 11.72 5.39 -3.48
N LEU A 112 10.64 4.66 -3.23
CA LEU A 112 9.29 5.22 -3.20
C LEU A 112 9.10 6.22 -2.05
N VAL A 113 9.66 5.92 -0.87
CA VAL A 113 9.63 6.86 0.25
C VAL A 113 10.45 8.11 -0.08
N GLU A 114 11.65 7.94 -0.63
CA GLU A 114 12.51 9.04 -1.08
C GLU A 114 11.87 9.91 -2.15
N THR A 115 11.09 9.33 -3.06
CA THR A 115 10.49 10.06 -4.18
C THR A 115 9.24 10.84 -3.77
N TYR A 116 8.44 10.33 -2.83
CA TYR A 116 7.10 10.84 -2.56
C TYR A 116 6.90 11.43 -1.16
N CYS A 117 7.79 11.14 -0.21
CA CYS A 117 7.61 11.51 1.19
C CYS A 117 8.74 12.41 1.73
N MET A 118 9.73 12.75 0.89
CA MET A 118 10.86 13.63 1.18
C MET A 118 10.98 14.70 0.10
#